data_AF-A0A5C5PYP8-F1
#
_entry.id   AF-A0A5C5PYP8-F1
#
_cell.length_a   1.000
_cell.length_b   1.000
_cell.length_c   1.000
_cell.angle_alpha   90.00
_cell.angle_beta   90.00
_cell.angle_gamma   90.00
#
_symmetry.space_group_name_H-M   'P 1'
#
loop_
_entity.id
_entity.type
_entity.pdbx_description
1 polymer ?
#
loop_
_entity_poly.entity_id
_entity_poly.type
_entity_poly.pdbx_seq_one_letter_code
_entity_poly.pdbx_strand_id
1 'polypeptide(L)'
;MLDRLIQFFHETPAPDDDGRVPALHVKKVILAGFIFVVATVGAYAIGLISLTWPVSELSIAKSGTFGDSFGALNALFTGLGFMGLLVTIFLQREDLKLTREELSETRQEIKIQSKTFQQQQFEESFYRLLTLYKENLSTLSVINPHSAHEKSYGIEALSVFLTRFDRAWRKHKNYRFSEKLDDQEEYVYLLFQTCHSVFIRQGRYLATFIALLAMIENDNPAPERKESYLAILSSQLTIYELKYLLYQSFIMTDAAPIRALWQLSPSFGQRLATAGLPDGHRKSFEFYWECVLPISPSRSNPMAQGKWKSVRKRTQKRKRSLSEKNLAVASQVAAQKLEHGPDLQPPSPLRSS
;
A
#
# COMPACT_ATOMS: atom_id res chain seq x y z
N MET A 1 62.53 -16.21 -6.20
CA MET A 1 62.79 -15.20 -7.26
C MET A 1 61.52 -14.83 -8.01
N LEU A 2 60.68 -15.82 -8.35
CA LEU A 2 59.38 -15.62 -9.00
C LEU A 2 58.42 -14.71 -8.21
N ASP A 3 58.30 -14.90 -6.89
CA ASP A 3 57.40 -14.08 -6.05
C ASP A 3 57.81 -12.60 -5.96
N ARG A 4 59.12 -12.31 -6.01
CA ARG A 4 59.62 -10.92 -6.03
C ARG A 4 59.33 -10.24 -7.37
N LEU A 5 59.34 -10.98 -8.47
CA LEU A 5 58.95 -10.48 -9.78
C LEU A 5 57.44 -10.20 -9.83
N ILE A 6 56.62 -11.11 -9.27
CA ILE A 6 55.16 -10.94 -9.23
C ILE A 6 54.79 -9.70 -8.39
N GLN A 7 55.40 -9.53 -7.21
CA GLN A 7 55.24 -8.32 -6.38
C GLN A 7 55.74 -7.03 -7.04
N PHE A 8 56.73 -7.10 -7.93
CA PHE A 8 57.23 -5.92 -8.63
C PHE A 8 56.22 -5.35 -9.63
N PHE A 9 55.41 -6.22 -10.24
CA PHE A 9 54.44 -5.86 -11.27
C PHE A 9 53.02 -5.58 -10.76
N HIS A 10 52.70 -5.90 -9.50
CA HIS A 10 51.36 -5.71 -8.93
C HIS A 10 51.39 -4.61 -7.86
N GLU A 11 50.33 -3.80 -7.79
CA GLU A 11 50.14 -2.82 -6.71
C GLU A 11 49.88 -3.54 -5.38
N THR A 12 50.54 -3.11 -4.30
CA THR A 12 50.23 -3.59 -2.95
C THR A 12 48.89 -3.00 -2.53
N PRO A 13 47.86 -3.83 -2.24
CA PRO A 13 46.54 -3.33 -1.88
C PRO A 13 46.63 -2.51 -0.58
N ALA A 14 45.85 -1.43 -0.52
CA ALA A 14 45.69 -0.64 0.71
C ALA A 14 45.02 -1.51 1.79
N PRO A 15 45.30 -1.27 3.10
CA PRO A 15 44.82 -2.16 4.17
C PRO A 15 43.29 -2.23 4.35
N ASP A 16 42.51 -1.37 3.67
CA ASP A 16 41.04 -1.34 3.69
C ASP A 16 40.39 -1.84 2.37
N ASP A 17 41.15 -2.42 1.44
CA ASP A 17 40.62 -2.85 0.14
C ASP A 17 40.07 -4.29 0.19
N ASP A 18 38.74 -4.38 0.10
CA ASP A 18 37.91 -5.56 0.31
C ASP A 18 38.06 -6.60 -0.83
N GLY A 19 39.16 -7.34 -0.81
CA GLY A 19 39.34 -8.55 -1.64
C GLY A 19 39.55 -8.31 -3.15
N ARG A 20 39.87 -7.07 -3.58
CA ARG A 20 40.16 -6.79 -4.99
C ARG A 20 41.50 -7.39 -5.43
N VAL A 21 41.50 -8.02 -6.59
CA VAL A 21 42.72 -8.52 -7.26
C VAL A 21 43.66 -7.35 -7.51
N PRO A 22 44.96 -7.43 -7.12
CA PRO A 22 45.86 -6.29 -7.20
C PRO A 22 46.07 -5.83 -8.64
N ALA A 23 45.96 -4.52 -8.87
CA ALA A 23 46.08 -3.93 -10.20
C ALA A 23 47.52 -4.01 -10.73
N LEU A 24 47.66 -4.27 -12.03
CA LEU A 24 48.96 -4.38 -12.70
C LEU A 24 49.57 -2.98 -12.91
N HIS A 25 50.83 -2.78 -12.52
CA HIS A 25 51.56 -1.53 -12.78
C HIS A 25 51.98 -1.44 -14.26
N VAL A 26 51.05 -0.98 -15.11
CA VAL A 26 51.22 -0.86 -16.57
C VAL A 26 52.51 -0.14 -16.96
N LYS A 27 52.90 0.92 -16.24
CA LYS A 27 54.16 1.65 -16.49
C LYS A 27 55.42 0.80 -16.27
N LYS A 28 55.44 -0.02 -15.20
CA LYS A 28 56.58 -0.91 -14.90
C LYS A 28 56.66 -2.06 -15.89
N VAL A 29 55.52 -2.57 -16.35
CA VAL A 29 55.44 -3.60 -17.39
C VAL A 29 55.95 -3.08 -18.74
N ILE A 30 55.53 -1.89 -19.14
CA ILE A 30 56.01 -1.24 -20.37
C ILE A 30 57.52 -1.00 -20.32
N LEU A 31 58.02 -0.47 -19.19
CA LEU A 31 59.45 -0.21 -19.00
C LEU A 31 60.28 -1.50 -19.06
N ALA A 32 59.84 -2.56 -18.38
CA ALA A 32 60.49 -3.87 -18.41
C ALA A 32 60.48 -4.48 -19.83
N GLY A 33 59.37 -4.38 -20.54
CA GLY A 33 59.26 -4.82 -21.94
C GLY A 33 60.20 -4.05 -22.87
N PHE A 34 60.31 -2.73 -22.69
CA PHE A 34 61.24 -1.90 -23.47
C PHE A 34 62.71 -2.28 -23.21
N ILE A 35 63.09 -2.44 -21.94
CA ILE A 35 64.45 -2.87 -21.56
C ILE A 35 64.77 -4.25 -22.15
N PHE A 36 63.82 -5.18 -22.12
CA PHE A 36 63.98 -6.51 -22.72
C PHE A 36 64.23 -6.42 -24.23
N VAL A 37 63.46 -5.62 -24.96
CA VAL A 37 63.65 -5.41 -26.41
C VAL A 37 65.03 -4.83 -26.70
N VAL A 38 65.43 -3.76 -25.99
CA VAL A 38 66.74 -3.11 -26.17
C VAL A 38 67.89 -4.07 -25.85
N ALA A 39 67.77 -4.86 -24.78
CA ALA A 39 68.77 -5.86 -24.41
C ALA A 39 68.89 -6.97 -25.46
N THR A 40 67.77 -7.44 -26.01
CA THR A 40 67.75 -8.51 -27.02
C THR A 40 68.36 -8.04 -28.33
N VAL A 41 68.01 -6.83 -28.78
CA VAL A 41 68.59 -6.21 -29.98
C VAL A 41 70.07 -5.89 -29.78
N GLY A 42 70.45 -5.39 -28.60
CA GLY A 42 71.85 -5.10 -28.25
C GLY A 42 72.72 -6.36 -28.19
N ALA A 43 72.25 -7.42 -27.55
CA ALA A 43 72.95 -8.71 -27.49
C ALA A 43 73.14 -9.33 -28.88
N TYR A 44 72.12 -9.22 -29.74
CA TYR A 44 72.21 -9.66 -31.13
C TYR A 44 73.24 -8.85 -31.93
N ALA A 45 73.23 -7.52 -31.81
CA ALA A 45 74.21 -6.65 -32.47
C ALA A 45 75.64 -6.93 -32.00
N ILE A 46 75.85 -7.16 -30.69
CA ILE A 46 77.16 -7.54 -30.13
C ILE A 46 77.60 -8.90 -30.69
N GLY A 47 76.72 -9.90 -30.71
CA GLY A 47 77.01 -11.22 -31.28
C GLY A 47 77.41 -11.16 -32.75
N LEU A 48 76.73 -10.33 -33.55
CA LEU A 48 77.10 -10.10 -34.95
C LEU A 48 78.48 -9.44 -35.11
N ILE A 49 78.77 -8.39 -34.33
CA ILE A 49 80.06 -7.68 -34.38
C ILE A 49 81.20 -8.62 -33.99
N SER A 50 81.02 -9.43 -32.95
CA SER A 50 82.03 -10.41 -32.52
C SER A 50 82.28 -11.51 -33.55
N LEU A 51 81.26 -11.93 -34.31
CA LEU A 51 81.39 -12.98 -35.33
C LEU A 51 82.01 -12.47 -36.65
N THR A 52 81.89 -11.17 -36.93
CA THR A 52 82.31 -10.55 -38.21
C THR A 52 83.64 -9.80 -38.14
N TRP A 53 84.28 -9.74 -36.96
CA TRP A 53 85.56 -9.07 -36.77
C TRP A 53 86.75 -10.00 -37.03
N PRO A 54 87.79 -9.59 -37.80
CA PRO A 54 87.99 -8.30 -38.44
C PRO A 54 87.37 -8.24 -39.85
N VAL A 55 86.69 -7.14 -40.17
CA VAL A 55 86.02 -6.93 -41.47
C VAL A 55 87.07 -6.58 -42.53
N SER A 56 87.29 -7.46 -43.51
CA SER A 56 88.36 -7.28 -44.52
C SER A 56 87.89 -6.70 -45.86
N GLU A 57 86.58 -6.65 -46.18
CA GLU A 57 86.07 -6.00 -47.41
C GLU A 57 84.64 -5.47 -47.24
N LEU A 58 84.41 -4.21 -47.62
CA LEU A 58 83.09 -3.56 -47.70
C LEU A 58 82.46 -3.83 -49.08
N SER A 59 81.72 -4.94 -49.20
CA SER A 59 81.01 -5.32 -50.43
C SER A 59 79.49 -5.36 -50.22
N ILE A 60 78.74 -4.71 -51.12
CA ILE A 60 77.27 -4.56 -51.08
C ILE A 60 76.56 -5.93 -51.13
N ALA A 61 77.17 -6.95 -51.74
CA ALA A 61 76.62 -8.30 -51.81
C ALA A 61 76.65 -9.03 -50.45
N LYS A 62 77.64 -8.76 -49.59
CA LYS A 62 77.72 -9.33 -48.22
C LYS A 62 76.83 -8.58 -47.22
N SER A 63 76.53 -7.30 -47.46
CA SER A 63 75.50 -6.59 -46.69
C SER A 63 74.08 -7.12 -46.95
N GLY A 64 73.82 -7.76 -48.10
CA GLY A 64 72.55 -8.45 -48.36
C GLY A 64 72.34 -9.67 -47.46
N THR A 65 73.34 -10.54 -47.35
CA THR A 65 73.34 -11.69 -46.40
C THR A 65 73.36 -11.25 -44.94
N PHE A 66 73.92 -10.07 -44.64
CA PHE A 66 73.81 -9.44 -43.33
C PHE A 66 72.35 -9.05 -43.01
N GLY A 67 71.62 -8.51 -43.99
CA GLY A 67 70.18 -8.23 -43.89
C GLY A 67 69.31 -9.49 -43.69
N ASP A 68 69.66 -10.61 -44.32
CA ASP A 68 68.93 -11.88 -44.17
C ASP A 68 68.95 -12.42 -42.73
N SER A 69 70.02 -12.16 -41.97
CA SER A 69 70.10 -12.57 -40.55
C SER A 69 69.06 -11.85 -39.67
N PHE A 70 68.70 -10.61 -40.01
CA PHE A 70 67.62 -9.87 -39.33
C PHE A 70 66.23 -10.43 -39.61
N GLY A 71 66.07 -11.26 -40.65
CA GLY A 71 64.80 -11.92 -40.97
C GLY A 71 64.28 -12.80 -39.83
N ALA A 72 65.17 -13.54 -39.16
CA ALA A 72 64.81 -14.39 -38.02
C ALA A 72 64.35 -13.56 -36.79
N LEU A 73 65.01 -12.43 -36.55
CA LEU A 73 64.69 -11.50 -35.46
C LEU A 73 63.37 -10.77 -35.72
N ASN A 74 63.15 -10.36 -36.97
CA ASN A 74 61.91 -9.71 -37.39
C ASN A 74 60.73 -10.69 -37.35
N ALA A 75 60.94 -11.95 -37.73
CA ALA A 75 59.95 -13.02 -37.57
C ALA A 75 59.61 -13.29 -36.10
N LEU A 76 60.60 -13.29 -35.20
CA LEU A 76 60.38 -13.43 -33.76
C LEU A 76 59.56 -12.28 -33.19
N PHE A 77 59.90 -11.02 -33.51
CA PHE A 77 59.14 -9.86 -33.05
C PHE A 77 57.73 -9.83 -33.62
N THR A 78 57.55 -10.23 -34.89
CA THR A 78 56.22 -10.35 -35.51
C THR A 78 55.38 -11.42 -34.81
N GLY A 79 55.97 -12.58 -34.49
CA GLY A 79 55.30 -13.65 -33.75
C GLY A 79 54.93 -13.25 -32.32
N LEU A 80 55.81 -12.53 -31.61
CA LEU A 80 55.53 -11.99 -30.28
C LEU A 80 54.44 -10.92 -30.30
N GLY A 81 54.46 -10.03 -31.31
CA GLY A 81 53.41 -9.03 -31.52
C GLY A 81 52.05 -9.67 -31.82
N PHE A 82 52.03 -10.72 -32.64
CA PHE A 82 50.82 -11.50 -32.91
C PHE A 82 50.30 -12.22 -31.66
N MET A 83 51.19 -12.80 -30.84
CA MET A 83 50.82 -13.39 -29.55
C MET A 83 50.24 -12.35 -28.59
N GLY A 84 50.85 -11.17 -28.49
CA GLY A 84 50.32 -10.07 -27.69
C GLY A 84 48.93 -9.62 -28.15
N LEU A 85 48.70 -9.57 -29.47
CA LEU A 85 47.40 -9.28 -30.05
C LEU A 85 46.36 -10.37 -29.70
N LEU A 86 46.72 -11.65 -29.81
CA LEU A 86 45.85 -12.76 -29.44
C LEU A 86 45.45 -12.70 -27.96
N VAL A 87 46.42 -12.47 -27.06
CA VAL A 87 46.16 -12.29 -25.62
C VAL A 87 45.20 -11.11 -25.40
N THR A 88 45.41 -10.00 -26.11
CA THR A 88 44.51 -8.83 -26.03
C THR A 88 43.09 -9.19 -26.48
N ILE A 89 42.92 -9.94 -27.57
CA ILE A 89 41.61 -10.40 -28.05
C ILE A 89 40.94 -11.31 -27.02
N PHE A 90 41.69 -12.20 -26.37
CA PHE A 90 41.15 -13.06 -25.30
C PHE A 90 40.68 -12.25 -24.09
N LEU A 91 41.49 -11.28 -23.64
CA LEU A 91 41.12 -10.38 -22.54
C LEU A 91 39.87 -9.55 -22.88
N GLN A 92 39.84 -8.94 -24.07
CA GLN A 92 38.68 -8.18 -24.55
C GLN A 92 37.41 -9.03 -24.62
N ARG A 93 37.53 -10.31 -25.00
CA ARG A 93 36.38 -11.23 -25.02
C ARG A 93 35.86 -11.53 -23.62
N GLU A 94 36.74 -11.69 -22.63
CA GLU A 94 36.32 -11.91 -21.25
C GLU A 94 35.69 -10.66 -20.65
N ASP A 95 36.28 -9.46 -20.88
CA ASP A 95 35.70 -8.19 -20.46
C ASP A 95 34.29 -7.98 -21.04
N LEU A 96 34.10 -8.29 -22.33
CA LEU A 96 32.78 -8.22 -22.97
C LEU A 96 31.78 -9.21 -22.37
N LYS A 97 32.24 -10.38 -21.92
CA LYS A 97 31.39 -11.37 -21.26
C LYS A 97 30.96 -10.88 -19.88
N LEU A 98 31.90 -10.41 -19.06
CA LEU A 98 31.61 -9.82 -17.74
C LEU A 98 30.68 -8.61 -17.86
N THR A 99 30.94 -7.71 -18.82
CA THR A 99 30.07 -6.54 -19.08
C THR A 99 28.64 -6.96 -19.44
N ARG A 100 28.47 -8.04 -20.21
CA ARG A 100 27.13 -8.56 -20.57
C ARG A 100 26.42 -9.16 -19.36
N GLU A 101 27.15 -9.83 -18.49
CA GLU A 101 26.63 -10.41 -17.24
C GLU A 101 26.15 -9.30 -16.30
N GLU A 102 27.00 -8.30 -16.02
CA GLU A 102 26.63 -7.12 -15.21
C GLU A 102 25.44 -6.35 -15.80
N LEU A 103 25.40 -6.16 -17.12
CA LEU A 103 24.23 -5.54 -17.78
C LEU A 103 22.96 -6.37 -17.62
N SER A 104 23.08 -7.69 -17.61
CA SER A 104 21.93 -8.59 -17.43
C SER A 104 21.39 -8.52 -16.00
N GLU A 105 22.27 -8.48 -15.00
CA GLU A 105 21.93 -8.31 -13.59
C GLU A 105 21.31 -6.94 -13.34
N THR A 106 21.94 -5.88 -13.85
CA THR A 106 21.44 -4.50 -13.78
C THR A 106 20.03 -4.39 -14.37
N ARG A 107 19.77 -5.04 -15.51
CA ARG A 107 18.42 -5.08 -16.12
C ARG A 107 17.39 -5.77 -15.22
N GLN A 108 17.79 -6.84 -14.53
CA GLN A 108 16.90 -7.52 -13.59
C GLN A 108 16.60 -6.62 -12.38
N GLU A 109 17.61 -5.96 -11.82
CA GLU A 109 17.44 -5.02 -10.71
C GLU A 109 16.53 -3.84 -11.09
N ILE A 110 16.74 -3.22 -12.25
CA ILE A 110 15.88 -2.14 -12.76
C ILE A 110 14.43 -2.62 -12.89
N LYS A 111 14.21 -3.86 -13.35
CA LYS A 111 12.86 -4.43 -13.47
C LYS A 111 12.20 -4.61 -12.10
N ILE A 112 12.95 -5.05 -11.09
CA ILE A 112 12.46 -5.18 -9.71
C ILE A 112 12.14 -3.80 -9.14
N GLN A 113 13.06 -2.83 -9.28
CA GLN A 113 12.86 -1.46 -8.83
C GLN A 113 11.65 -0.81 -9.50
N SER A 114 11.45 -1.00 -10.81
CA SER A 114 10.30 -0.48 -11.54
C SER A 114 8.97 -1.00 -10.98
N LYS A 115 8.89 -2.31 -10.68
CA LYS A 115 7.70 -2.89 -10.03
C LYS A 115 7.47 -2.33 -8.64
N THR A 116 8.51 -2.23 -7.82
CA THR A 116 8.43 -1.64 -6.47
C THR A 116 7.98 -0.18 -6.54
N PHE A 117 8.50 0.59 -7.50
CA PHE A 117 8.12 1.98 -7.70
C PHE A 117 6.65 2.14 -8.12
N GLN A 118 6.16 1.30 -9.04
CA GLN A 118 4.73 1.27 -9.40
C GLN A 118 3.85 0.97 -8.20
N GLN A 119 4.24 0.01 -7.37
CA GLN A 119 3.53 -0.32 -6.14
C GLN A 119 3.49 0.85 -5.15
N GLN A 120 4.62 1.54 -4.95
CA GLN A 120 4.70 2.71 -4.07
C GLN A 120 3.84 3.88 -4.58
N GLN A 121 3.89 4.17 -5.88
CA GLN A 121 3.09 5.24 -6.49
C GLN A 121 1.58 4.97 -6.36
N PHE A 122 1.17 3.72 -6.53
CA PHE A 122 -0.20 3.28 -6.28
C PHE A 122 -0.58 3.48 -4.81
N GLU A 123 0.23 2.98 -3.86
CA GLU A 123 -0.05 3.09 -2.42
C GLU A 123 -0.16 4.54 -1.96
N GLU A 124 0.76 5.41 -2.41
CA GLU A 124 0.72 6.85 -2.13
C GLU A 124 -0.58 7.49 -2.65
N SER A 125 -0.95 7.19 -3.89
CA SER A 125 -2.17 7.70 -4.51
C SER A 125 -3.44 7.20 -3.80
N PHE A 126 -3.46 5.93 -3.39
CA PHE A 126 -4.52 5.33 -2.60
C PHE A 126 -4.70 6.04 -1.26
N TYR A 127 -3.62 6.22 -0.49
CA TYR A 127 -3.70 6.91 0.81
C TYR A 127 -4.06 8.38 0.67
N ARG A 128 -3.61 9.05 -0.39
CA ARG A 128 -4.03 10.43 -0.70
C ARG A 128 -5.53 10.52 -0.98
N LEU A 129 -6.08 9.64 -1.81
CA LEU A 129 -7.52 9.58 -2.07
C LEU A 129 -8.31 9.21 -0.81
N LEU A 130 -7.77 8.33 0.05
CA LEU A 130 -8.38 7.96 1.32
C LEU A 130 -8.47 9.16 2.28
N THR A 131 -7.44 10.00 2.29
CA THR A 131 -7.45 11.27 3.05
C THR A 131 -8.49 12.24 2.49
N LEU A 132 -8.52 12.44 1.17
CA LEU A 132 -9.55 13.27 0.52
C LEU A 132 -10.98 12.76 0.78
N TYR A 133 -11.16 11.44 0.84
CA TYR A 133 -12.43 10.83 1.23
C TYR A 133 -12.85 11.23 2.65
N LYS A 134 -11.91 11.16 3.62
CA LYS A 134 -12.16 11.56 5.01
C LYS A 134 -12.45 13.06 5.16
N GLU A 135 -11.79 13.90 4.36
CA GLU A 135 -12.07 15.35 4.31
C GLU A 135 -13.44 15.66 3.69
N ASN A 136 -13.81 14.95 2.62
CA ASN A 136 -15.14 15.07 2.03
C ASN A 136 -16.23 14.58 3.00
N LEU A 137 -15.93 13.57 3.82
CA LEU A 137 -16.82 13.17 4.91
C LEU A 137 -16.95 14.30 5.93
N SER A 138 -15.86 14.85 6.46
CA SER A 138 -15.92 15.86 7.54
C SER A 138 -16.66 17.14 7.12
N THR A 139 -16.61 17.51 5.85
CA THR A 139 -17.30 18.68 5.28
C THR A 139 -18.79 18.45 4.95
N LEU A 140 -19.25 17.20 4.94
CA LEU A 140 -20.65 16.84 4.74
C LEU A 140 -21.50 17.49 5.84
N SER A 141 -22.57 18.18 5.48
CA SER A 141 -23.46 18.83 6.45
C SER A 141 -24.94 18.60 6.17
N VAL A 142 -25.72 18.53 7.24
CA VAL A 142 -27.18 18.38 7.20
C VAL A 142 -27.79 19.31 8.25
N ILE A 143 -28.81 20.07 7.86
CA ILE A 143 -29.57 20.95 8.77
C ILE A 143 -30.36 20.09 9.74
N ASN A 144 -30.29 20.34 11.05
CA ASN A 144 -31.06 19.56 12.02
C ASN A 144 -32.56 19.89 11.94
N PRO A 145 -33.45 18.88 12.06
CA PRO A 145 -34.88 19.11 11.98
C PRO A 145 -35.44 19.78 13.24
N HIS A 146 -34.70 19.77 14.36
CA HIS A 146 -35.10 20.36 15.64
C HIS A 146 -34.59 21.80 15.83
N SER A 147 -33.60 22.23 15.04
CA SER A 147 -33.07 23.59 15.09
C SER A 147 -32.60 23.98 13.69
N ALA A 148 -33.33 24.90 13.04
CA ALA A 148 -33.03 25.34 11.68
C ALA A 148 -31.66 26.04 11.55
N HIS A 149 -31.07 26.47 12.68
CA HIS A 149 -29.80 27.18 12.74
C HIS A 149 -28.61 26.27 13.08
N GLU A 150 -28.86 25.01 13.43
CA GLU A 150 -27.80 24.06 13.83
C GLU A 150 -27.59 23.03 12.72
N LYS A 151 -26.34 22.93 12.23
CA LYS A 151 -25.93 21.93 11.23
C LYS A 151 -25.11 20.85 11.93
N SER A 152 -25.47 19.60 11.67
CA SER A 152 -24.59 18.47 11.99
C SER A 152 -23.60 18.28 10.84
N TYR A 153 -22.37 17.87 11.18
CA TYR A 153 -21.29 17.64 10.21
C TYR A 153 -20.77 16.21 10.25
N GLY A 154 -20.14 15.76 9.17
CA GLY A 154 -19.44 14.49 9.13
C GLY A 154 -20.30 13.26 9.41
N ILE A 155 -19.79 12.39 10.29
CA ILE A 155 -20.48 11.15 10.70
C ILE A 155 -21.82 11.46 11.37
N GLU A 156 -21.92 12.58 12.10
CA GLU A 156 -23.15 12.97 12.76
C GLU A 156 -24.25 13.29 11.73
N ALA A 157 -23.90 13.99 10.65
CA ALA A 157 -24.83 14.26 9.56
C ALA A 157 -25.36 12.96 8.90
N LEU A 158 -24.53 11.94 8.74
CA LEU A 158 -24.97 10.62 8.25
C LEU A 158 -25.89 9.91 9.26
N SER A 159 -25.62 10.05 10.56
CA SER A 159 -26.50 9.52 11.61
C SER A 159 -27.89 10.20 11.60
N VAL A 160 -27.96 11.48 11.26
CA VAL A 160 -29.21 12.23 11.09
C VAL A 160 -30.02 11.67 9.92
N PHE A 161 -29.39 11.38 8.77
CA PHE A 161 -30.08 10.73 7.64
C PHE A 161 -30.70 9.39 8.05
N LEU A 162 -29.94 8.55 8.75
CA LEU A 162 -30.43 7.24 9.19
C LEU A 162 -31.56 7.36 10.21
N THR A 163 -31.48 8.32 11.14
CA THR A 163 -32.55 8.58 12.10
C THR A 163 -33.83 9.07 11.43
N ARG A 164 -33.70 9.91 10.39
CA ARG A 164 -34.83 10.35 9.55
C ARG A 164 -35.45 9.19 8.80
N PHE A 165 -34.61 8.32 8.24
CA PHE A 165 -35.05 7.12 7.53
C PHE A 165 -35.83 6.20 8.47
N ASP A 166 -35.30 5.88 9.66
CA ASP A 166 -35.98 5.03 10.64
C ASP A 166 -37.31 5.63 11.11
N ARG A 167 -37.44 6.97 11.13
CA ARG A 167 -38.69 7.67 11.45
C ARG A 167 -39.70 7.59 10.29
N ALA A 168 -39.25 7.75 9.06
CA ALA A 168 -40.10 7.63 7.88
C ALA A 168 -40.57 6.18 7.68
N TRP A 169 -39.64 5.23 7.77
CA TRP A 169 -39.89 3.80 7.58
C TRP A 169 -40.85 3.19 8.62
N ARG A 170 -40.91 3.77 9.83
CA ARG A 170 -41.85 3.34 10.88
C ARG A 170 -43.32 3.34 10.44
N LYS A 171 -43.69 4.16 9.46
CA LYS A 171 -45.04 4.18 8.88
C LYS A 171 -45.36 2.90 8.11
N HIS A 172 -44.33 2.25 7.56
CA HIS A 172 -44.44 1.05 6.73
C HIS A 172 -44.15 -0.25 7.49
N LYS A 173 -44.06 -0.21 8.83
CA LYS A 173 -43.70 -1.38 9.66
C LYS A 173 -44.60 -2.61 9.50
N ASN A 174 -45.82 -2.43 9.00
CA ASN A 174 -46.80 -3.49 8.82
C ASN A 174 -46.59 -4.25 7.50
N TYR A 175 -45.91 -3.63 6.53
CA TYR A 175 -45.56 -4.27 5.26
C TYR A 175 -44.44 -5.28 5.50
N ARG A 176 -44.56 -6.45 4.87
CA ARG A 176 -43.57 -7.52 4.97
C ARG A 176 -43.14 -7.96 3.58
N PHE A 177 -41.85 -8.21 3.45
CA PHE A 177 -41.32 -8.87 2.26
C PHE A 177 -41.74 -10.34 2.29
N SER A 178 -42.78 -10.66 1.50
CA SER A 178 -43.45 -11.96 1.39
C SER A 178 -42.94 -12.73 0.17
N GLU A 179 -43.43 -13.95 -0.05
CA GLU A 179 -43.14 -14.74 -1.27
C GLU A 179 -44.02 -14.33 -2.46
N LYS A 180 -45.11 -13.59 -2.23
CA LYS A 180 -45.97 -13.08 -3.30
C LYS A 180 -45.30 -11.92 -4.02
N LEU A 181 -45.33 -11.95 -5.36
CA LEU A 181 -44.68 -10.94 -6.20
C LEU A 181 -45.21 -9.52 -5.91
N ASP A 182 -46.53 -9.34 -5.84
CA ASP A 182 -47.14 -8.03 -5.57
C ASP A 182 -46.67 -7.43 -4.23
N ASP A 183 -46.56 -8.25 -3.18
CA ASP A 183 -46.07 -7.84 -1.86
C ASP A 183 -44.58 -7.43 -1.93
N GLN A 184 -43.78 -8.10 -2.77
CA GLN A 184 -42.36 -7.80 -2.97
C GLN A 184 -42.17 -6.46 -3.70
N GLU A 185 -42.91 -6.27 -4.79
CA GLU A 185 -42.89 -5.03 -5.58
C GLU A 185 -43.33 -3.83 -4.75
N GLU A 186 -44.43 -3.97 -3.99
CA GLU A 186 -44.90 -2.90 -3.10
C GLU A 186 -43.86 -2.57 -2.01
N TYR A 187 -43.27 -3.58 -1.39
CA TYR A 187 -42.22 -3.37 -0.37
C TYR A 187 -41.00 -2.65 -0.95
N VAL A 188 -40.54 -3.07 -2.14
CA VAL A 188 -39.39 -2.49 -2.85
C VAL A 188 -39.69 -1.05 -3.25
N TYR A 189 -40.88 -0.78 -3.78
CA TYR A 189 -41.34 0.57 -4.13
C TYR A 189 -41.34 1.50 -2.91
N LEU A 190 -41.93 1.07 -1.79
CA LEU A 190 -41.96 1.85 -0.56
C LEU A 190 -40.55 2.11 -0.03
N LEU A 191 -39.67 1.10 -0.08
CA LEU A 191 -38.27 1.25 0.34
C LEU A 191 -37.56 2.26 -0.55
N PHE A 192 -37.70 2.16 -1.86
CA PHE A 192 -37.10 3.07 -2.82
C PHE A 192 -37.57 4.50 -2.59
N GLN A 193 -38.88 4.72 -2.48
CA GLN A 193 -39.47 6.04 -2.25
C GLN A 193 -39.00 6.65 -0.92
N THR A 194 -38.95 5.84 0.14
CA THR A 194 -38.47 6.29 1.46
C THR A 194 -36.99 6.66 1.39
N CYS A 195 -36.17 5.79 0.81
CA CYS A 195 -34.74 6.04 0.62
C CYS A 195 -34.52 7.32 -0.21
N HIS A 196 -35.19 7.49 -1.34
CA HIS A 196 -35.09 8.65 -2.22
C HIS A 196 -35.49 9.96 -1.52
N SER A 197 -36.51 9.93 -0.66
CA SER A 197 -36.96 11.13 0.07
C SER A 197 -36.03 11.56 1.21
N VAL A 198 -35.20 10.65 1.73
CA VAL A 198 -34.36 10.89 2.91
C VAL A 198 -32.89 11.04 2.58
N PHE A 199 -32.34 10.15 1.75
CA PHE A 199 -30.91 10.10 1.45
C PHE A 199 -30.58 11.02 0.28
N ILE A 200 -30.22 12.27 0.61
CA ILE A 200 -29.77 13.25 -0.37
C ILE A 200 -28.37 12.87 -0.85
N ARG A 201 -28.17 12.81 -2.18
CA ARG A 201 -26.89 12.44 -2.81
C ARG A 201 -25.78 13.40 -2.41
N GLN A 202 -24.80 12.90 -1.68
CA GLN A 202 -23.56 13.60 -1.35
C GLN A 202 -22.52 13.39 -2.45
N GLY A 203 -22.61 14.18 -3.52
CA GLY A 203 -21.87 13.98 -4.78
C GLY A 203 -20.36 13.80 -4.61
N ARG A 204 -19.68 14.77 -3.94
CA ARG A 204 -18.23 14.72 -3.72
C ARG A 204 -17.80 13.47 -2.93
N TYR A 205 -18.48 13.19 -1.83
CA TYR A 205 -18.20 12.05 -0.97
C TYR A 205 -18.33 10.71 -1.73
N LEU A 206 -19.43 10.52 -2.47
CA LEU A 206 -19.66 9.30 -3.24
C LEU A 206 -18.70 9.16 -4.41
N ALA A 207 -18.39 10.26 -5.11
CA ALA A 207 -17.46 10.25 -6.23
C ALA A 207 -16.05 9.86 -5.76
N THR A 208 -15.57 10.39 -4.63
CA THR A 208 -14.26 9.99 -4.08
C THR A 208 -14.26 8.54 -3.62
N PHE A 209 -15.35 8.05 -3.03
CA PHE A 209 -15.47 6.63 -2.70
C PHE A 209 -15.41 5.74 -3.95
N ILE A 210 -16.18 6.05 -5.00
CA ILE A 210 -16.16 5.31 -6.26
C ILE A 210 -14.78 5.38 -6.92
N ALA A 211 -14.10 6.53 -6.88
CA ALA A 211 -12.74 6.68 -7.39
C ALA A 211 -11.73 5.80 -6.64
N LEU A 212 -11.85 5.67 -5.32
CA LEU A 212 -11.05 4.72 -4.54
C LEU A 212 -11.29 3.28 -5.02
N LEU A 213 -12.53 2.89 -5.26
CA LEU A 213 -12.84 1.55 -5.76
C LEU A 213 -12.28 1.33 -7.16
N ALA A 214 -12.45 2.30 -8.06
CA ALA A 214 -11.93 2.23 -9.42
C ALA A 214 -10.41 2.12 -9.44
N MET A 215 -9.71 2.86 -8.58
CA MET A 215 -8.26 2.77 -8.43
C MET A 215 -7.84 1.37 -7.95
N ILE A 216 -8.50 0.84 -6.91
CA ILE A 216 -8.20 -0.50 -6.38
C ILE A 216 -8.48 -1.60 -7.42
N GLU A 217 -9.51 -1.42 -8.25
CA GLU A 217 -9.89 -2.38 -9.29
C GLU A 217 -8.95 -2.34 -10.51
N ASN A 218 -8.67 -1.14 -11.03
CA ASN A 218 -8.07 -0.97 -12.36
C ASN A 218 -6.58 -0.63 -12.32
N ASP A 219 -6.13 0.08 -11.28
CA ASP A 219 -4.77 0.65 -11.23
C ASP A 219 -3.81 -0.13 -10.33
N ASN A 220 -4.30 -1.16 -9.62
CA ASN A 220 -3.49 -1.93 -8.68
C ASN A 220 -2.46 -2.82 -9.41
N PRO A 221 -1.13 -2.57 -9.25
CA PRO A 221 -0.10 -3.37 -9.91
C PRO A 221 0.04 -4.79 -9.32
N ALA A 222 -0.54 -5.07 -8.15
CA ALA A 222 -0.55 -6.37 -7.49
C ALA A 222 -1.99 -6.83 -7.18
N PRO A 223 -2.72 -7.42 -8.16
CA PRO A 223 -4.12 -7.82 -8.01
C PRO A 223 -4.39 -8.75 -6.82
N GLU A 224 -3.42 -9.59 -6.44
CA GLU A 224 -3.49 -10.46 -5.28
C GLU A 224 -3.65 -9.70 -3.94
N ARG A 225 -3.23 -8.43 -3.87
CA ARG A 225 -3.36 -7.56 -2.69
C ARG A 225 -4.65 -6.73 -2.68
N LYS A 226 -5.50 -6.86 -3.70
CA LYS A 226 -6.74 -6.07 -3.85
C LYS A 226 -7.63 -6.11 -2.61
N GLU A 227 -7.88 -7.31 -2.07
CA GLU A 227 -8.70 -7.46 -0.86
C GLU A 227 -8.02 -6.86 0.37
N SER A 228 -6.69 -6.79 0.43
CA SER A 228 -6.00 -6.07 1.51
C SER A 228 -6.30 -4.58 1.51
N TYR A 229 -6.35 -3.93 0.33
CA TYR A 229 -6.73 -2.52 0.22
C TYR A 229 -8.21 -2.30 0.49
N LEU A 230 -9.08 -3.19 0.03
CA LEU A 230 -10.50 -3.16 0.38
C LEU A 230 -10.71 -3.35 1.88
N ALA A 231 -9.95 -4.22 2.53
CA ALA A 231 -9.99 -4.39 3.98
C ALA A 231 -9.58 -3.10 4.71
N ILE A 232 -8.50 -2.44 4.28
CA ILE A 232 -8.08 -1.14 4.81
C ILE A 232 -9.20 -0.13 4.66
N LEU A 233 -9.73 0.07 3.44
CA LEU A 233 -10.83 0.99 3.18
C LEU A 233 -12.05 0.68 4.05
N SER A 234 -12.45 -0.60 4.10
CA SER A 234 -13.58 -1.06 4.90
C SER A 234 -13.38 -0.72 6.37
N SER A 235 -12.19 -0.85 6.93
CA SER A 235 -11.94 -0.58 8.35
C SER A 235 -12.10 0.90 8.73
N GLN A 236 -11.96 1.80 7.77
CA GLN A 236 -12.11 3.25 7.99
C GLN A 236 -13.57 3.71 8.06
N LEU A 237 -14.51 2.91 7.54
CA LEU A 237 -15.92 3.30 7.46
C LEU A 237 -16.64 3.01 8.76
N THR A 238 -17.46 3.93 9.25
CA THR A 238 -18.41 3.65 10.33
C THR A 238 -19.62 2.84 9.85
N ILE A 239 -20.41 2.31 10.79
CA ILE A 239 -21.66 1.62 10.45
C ILE A 239 -22.69 2.57 9.83
N TYR A 240 -22.62 3.86 10.17
CA TYR A 240 -23.48 4.90 9.59
C TYR A 240 -23.11 5.14 8.11
N GLU A 241 -21.81 5.23 7.81
CA GLU A 241 -21.33 5.31 6.42
C GLU A 241 -21.70 4.08 5.61
N LEU A 242 -21.51 2.87 6.14
CA LEU A 242 -21.90 1.64 5.45
C LEU A 242 -23.38 1.61 5.10
N LYS A 243 -24.26 1.95 6.05
CA LYS A 243 -25.70 1.99 5.80
C LYS A 243 -26.08 3.09 4.81
N TYR A 244 -25.44 4.26 4.90
CA TYR A 244 -25.64 5.33 3.95
C TYR A 244 -25.24 4.90 2.54
N LEU A 245 -24.02 4.35 2.35
CA LEU A 245 -23.55 3.82 1.07
C LEU A 245 -24.46 2.72 0.53
N LEU A 246 -24.93 1.83 1.39
CA LEU A 246 -25.89 0.79 1.04
C LEU A 246 -27.17 1.42 0.45
N TYR A 247 -27.90 2.22 1.22
CA TYR A 247 -29.16 2.82 0.75
C TYR A 247 -28.96 3.73 -0.45
N GLN A 248 -27.83 4.42 -0.53
CA GLN A 248 -27.50 5.22 -1.69
C GLN A 248 -27.28 4.34 -2.94
N SER A 249 -26.61 3.19 -2.79
CA SER A 249 -26.44 2.20 -3.86
C SER A 249 -27.73 1.48 -4.26
N PHE A 250 -28.76 1.52 -3.40
CA PHE A 250 -30.10 1.04 -3.72
C PHE A 250 -30.83 1.98 -4.69
N ILE A 251 -30.69 3.28 -4.50
CA ILE A 251 -31.39 4.30 -5.29
C ILE A 251 -30.65 4.59 -6.61
N MET A 252 -29.31 4.63 -6.55
CA MET A 252 -28.48 5.07 -7.66
C MET A 252 -28.24 3.97 -8.70
N THR A 253 -28.54 4.26 -9.97
CA THR A 253 -28.26 3.33 -11.08
C THR A 253 -26.75 3.18 -11.34
N ASP A 254 -25.99 4.28 -11.24
CA ASP A 254 -24.53 4.36 -11.44
C ASP A 254 -23.68 3.79 -10.30
N ALA A 255 -24.30 3.32 -9.21
CA ALA A 255 -23.61 2.77 -8.04
C ALA A 255 -23.26 1.27 -8.15
N ALA A 256 -23.13 0.72 -9.37
CA ALA A 256 -22.76 -0.67 -9.61
C ALA A 256 -21.45 -1.09 -8.91
N PRO A 257 -20.38 -0.26 -8.88
CA PRO A 257 -19.15 -0.60 -8.15
C PRO A 257 -19.39 -0.81 -6.65
N ILE A 258 -20.28 -0.01 -6.05
CA ILE A 258 -20.62 -0.13 -4.62
C ILE A 258 -21.43 -1.41 -4.39
N ARG A 259 -22.37 -1.75 -5.27
CA ARG A 259 -23.15 -2.99 -5.17
C ARG A 259 -22.25 -4.23 -5.30
N ALA A 260 -21.30 -4.22 -6.22
CA ALA A 260 -20.35 -5.30 -6.42
C ALA A 260 -19.49 -5.55 -5.16
N LEU A 261 -19.11 -4.50 -4.41
CA LEU A 261 -18.37 -4.66 -3.16
C LEU A 261 -19.09 -5.53 -2.14
N TRP A 262 -20.41 -5.41 -2.03
CA TRP A 262 -21.19 -6.13 -1.02
C TRP A 262 -21.10 -7.65 -1.20
N GLN A 263 -20.89 -8.10 -2.44
CA GLN A 263 -20.77 -9.51 -2.82
C GLN A 263 -19.32 -9.96 -2.91
N LEU A 264 -18.47 -9.16 -3.58
CA LEU A 264 -17.14 -9.59 -4.01
C LEU A 264 -16.07 -9.41 -2.94
N SER A 265 -16.27 -8.50 -1.97
CA SER A 265 -15.30 -8.26 -0.90
C SER A 265 -15.74 -8.91 0.42
N PRO A 266 -15.03 -9.96 0.89
CA PRO A 266 -15.27 -10.56 2.19
C PRO A 266 -15.26 -9.54 3.34
N SER A 267 -14.33 -8.58 3.32
CA SER A 267 -14.20 -7.57 4.38
C SER A 267 -15.44 -6.68 4.47
N PHE A 268 -15.91 -6.15 3.34
CA PHE A 268 -17.14 -5.36 3.31
C PHE A 268 -18.37 -6.20 3.64
N GLY A 269 -18.45 -7.41 3.09
CA GLY A 269 -19.57 -8.31 3.32
C GLY A 269 -19.76 -8.66 4.79
N GLN A 270 -18.68 -9.01 5.50
CA GLN A 270 -18.74 -9.31 6.94
C GLN A 270 -19.19 -8.11 7.77
N ARG A 271 -18.71 -6.91 7.43
CA ARG A 271 -19.12 -5.67 8.13
C ARG A 271 -20.59 -5.34 7.86
N LEU A 272 -21.07 -5.51 6.64
CA LEU A 272 -22.46 -5.29 6.29
C LEU A 272 -23.39 -6.29 7.00
N ALA A 273 -22.99 -7.55 7.06
CA ALA A 273 -23.70 -8.61 7.76
C ALA A 273 -23.91 -8.26 9.25
N THR A 274 -22.91 -7.66 9.90
CA THR A 274 -22.97 -7.25 11.31
C THR A 274 -23.67 -5.89 11.54
N ALA A 275 -24.03 -5.15 10.48
CA ALA A 275 -24.66 -3.83 10.56
C ALA A 275 -26.13 -3.83 11.04
N GLY A 276 -26.74 -5.01 11.16
CA GLY A 276 -28.11 -5.17 11.68
C GLY A 276 -29.17 -4.63 10.72
N LEU A 277 -29.08 -5.01 9.45
CA LEU A 277 -30.06 -4.64 8.43
C LEU A 277 -31.36 -5.46 8.58
N PRO A 278 -32.54 -4.86 8.39
CA PRO A 278 -33.79 -5.61 8.31
C PRO A 278 -33.77 -6.62 7.17
N ASP A 279 -34.39 -7.79 7.39
CA ASP A 279 -34.39 -8.87 6.41
C ASP A 279 -35.04 -8.46 5.08
N GLY A 280 -36.17 -7.74 5.16
CA GLY A 280 -36.85 -7.22 3.98
C GLY A 280 -35.98 -6.29 3.16
N HIS A 281 -35.12 -5.46 3.78
CA HIS A 281 -34.23 -4.57 3.02
C HIS A 281 -33.22 -5.37 2.24
N ARG A 282 -32.66 -6.44 2.83
CA ARG A 282 -31.70 -7.30 2.14
C ARG A 282 -32.34 -8.03 0.95
N LYS A 283 -33.54 -8.58 1.16
CA LYS A 283 -34.30 -9.22 0.09
C LYS A 283 -34.70 -8.26 -1.02
N SER A 284 -34.96 -6.99 -0.71
CA SER A 284 -35.20 -5.96 -1.72
C SER A 284 -33.98 -5.73 -2.63
N PHE A 285 -32.75 -5.82 -2.11
CA PHE A 285 -31.55 -5.74 -2.95
C PHE A 285 -31.40 -6.94 -3.88
N GLU A 286 -31.67 -8.14 -3.37
CA GLU A 286 -31.63 -9.36 -4.17
C GLU A 286 -32.70 -9.34 -5.26
N PHE A 287 -33.92 -8.91 -4.93
CA PHE A 287 -35.03 -8.82 -5.87
C PHE A 287 -34.82 -7.78 -6.98
N TYR A 288 -34.35 -6.57 -6.62
CA TYR A 288 -34.30 -5.46 -7.57
C TYR A 288 -32.96 -5.32 -8.29
N TRP A 289 -31.85 -5.68 -7.63
CA TRP A 289 -30.49 -5.50 -8.16
C TRP A 289 -29.76 -6.82 -8.41
N GLU A 290 -30.41 -7.98 -8.20
CA GLU A 290 -29.77 -9.31 -8.22
C GLU A 290 -28.54 -9.38 -7.28
N CYS A 291 -28.56 -8.52 -6.25
CA CYS A 291 -27.44 -8.31 -5.34
C CYS A 291 -27.70 -9.02 -4.00
N VAL A 292 -27.26 -10.27 -3.91
CA VAL A 292 -27.31 -11.06 -2.67
C VAL A 292 -26.41 -10.43 -1.58
N LEU A 293 -27.03 -9.94 -0.51
CA LEU A 293 -26.30 -9.37 0.63
C LEU A 293 -25.97 -10.44 1.68
N PRO A 294 -24.75 -10.41 2.26
CA PRO A 294 -24.32 -11.39 3.23
C PRO A 294 -25.13 -11.33 4.54
N ILE A 295 -25.35 -12.52 5.11
CA ILE A 295 -26.13 -12.71 6.34
C ILE A 295 -25.16 -12.87 7.51
N SER A 296 -25.46 -12.22 8.64
CA SER A 296 -24.66 -12.42 9.85
C SER A 296 -24.69 -13.89 10.26
N PRO A 297 -23.55 -14.55 10.48
CA PRO A 297 -23.56 -15.77 11.27
C PRO A 297 -24.15 -15.42 12.65
N SER A 298 -24.99 -16.31 13.17
CA SER A 298 -25.61 -16.15 14.49
C SER A 298 -24.54 -15.74 15.51
N ARG A 299 -24.75 -14.61 16.20
CA ARG A 299 -23.81 -14.15 17.24
C ARG A 299 -23.66 -15.28 18.27
N SER A 300 -22.52 -15.96 18.27
CA SER A 300 -22.22 -16.95 19.31
C SER A 300 -22.03 -16.17 20.61
N ASN A 301 -23.00 -16.31 21.52
CA ASN A 301 -22.86 -15.67 22.82
C ASN A 301 -21.71 -16.36 23.57
N PRO A 302 -20.75 -15.61 24.14
CA PRO A 302 -19.59 -16.19 24.83
C PRO A 302 -19.96 -16.97 26.11
N MET A 303 -21.24 -16.95 26.53
CA MET A 303 -21.74 -17.77 27.61
C MET A 303 -22.95 -18.58 27.14
N ALA A 304 -23.14 -19.77 27.71
CA ALA A 304 -24.30 -20.62 27.45
C ALA A 304 -25.62 -19.84 27.62
N GLN A 305 -26.55 -19.99 26.68
CA GLN A 305 -27.80 -19.20 26.61
C GLN A 305 -28.62 -19.23 27.91
N GLY A 306 -28.63 -20.37 28.63
CA GLY A 306 -29.31 -20.50 29.92
C GLY A 306 -28.73 -19.60 31.02
N LYS A 307 -27.39 -19.47 31.06
CA LYS A 307 -26.66 -18.61 32.01
C LYS A 307 -26.90 -17.13 31.70
N TRP A 308 -27.00 -16.77 30.42
CA TRP A 308 -27.35 -15.39 30.00
C TRP A 308 -28.74 -14.97 30.46
N LYS A 309 -29.76 -15.81 30.25
CA LYS A 309 -31.15 -15.50 30.68
C LYS A 309 -31.24 -15.32 32.19
N SER A 310 -30.57 -16.18 32.97
CA SER A 310 -30.60 -16.10 34.44
C SER A 310 -29.84 -14.88 34.97
N VAL A 311 -28.67 -14.55 34.41
CA VAL A 311 -27.92 -13.33 34.74
C VAL A 311 -28.73 -12.08 34.37
N ARG A 312 -29.30 -12.00 33.16
CA ARG A 312 -30.14 -10.87 32.73
C ARG A 312 -31.32 -10.64 33.66
N LYS A 313 -32.06 -11.70 34.04
CA LYS A 313 -33.17 -11.62 35.00
C LYS A 313 -32.71 -11.11 36.37
N ARG A 314 -31.59 -11.62 36.90
CA ARG A 314 -31.02 -11.16 38.18
C ARG A 314 -30.61 -9.68 38.14
N THR A 315 -29.94 -9.25 37.07
CA THR A 315 -29.50 -7.86 36.89
C THR A 315 -30.68 -6.91 36.73
N GLN A 316 -31.72 -7.31 36.00
CA GLN A 316 -32.94 -6.50 35.82
C GLN A 316 -33.75 -6.37 37.12
N LYS A 317 -33.84 -7.45 37.91
CA LYS A 317 -34.45 -7.41 39.25
C LYS A 317 -33.69 -6.47 40.20
N ARG A 318 -32.35 -6.54 40.21
CA ARG A 318 -31.51 -5.61 40.99
C ARG A 318 -31.70 -4.15 40.58
N LYS A 319 -31.73 -3.85 39.27
CA LYS A 319 -31.98 -2.48 38.78
C LYS A 319 -33.35 -1.95 39.23
N ARG A 320 -34.41 -2.76 39.16
CA ARG A 320 -35.75 -2.37 39.66
C ARG A 320 -35.75 -2.08 41.16
N SER A 321 -35.18 -2.97 41.97
CA SER A 321 -35.11 -2.76 43.42
C SER A 321 -34.27 -1.53 43.83
N LEU A 322 -33.22 -1.20 43.06
CA LEU A 322 -32.43 0.02 43.27
C LEU A 322 -33.24 1.28 42.89
N SER A 323 -33.98 1.24 41.79
CA SER A 323 -34.86 2.33 41.38
C SER A 323 -35.99 2.58 42.38
N GLU A 324 -36.59 1.52 42.92
CA GLU A 324 -37.65 1.61 43.94
C GLU A 324 -37.11 2.18 45.27
N LYS A 325 -35.93 1.74 45.71
CA LYS A 325 -35.26 2.31 46.89
C LYS A 325 -34.92 3.79 46.69
N ASN A 326 -34.41 4.17 45.52
CA ASN A 326 -34.09 5.57 45.22
C ASN A 326 -35.35 6.45 45.19
N LEU A 327 -36.46 5.95 44.64
CA LEU A 327 -37.75 6.64 44.70
C LEU A 327 -38.26 6.79 46.14
N ALA A 328 -38.16 5.74 46.95
CA ALA A 328 -38.60 5.76 48.35
C ALA A 328 -37.81 6.78 49.20
N VAL A 329 -36.48 6.82 49.02
CA VAL A 329 -35.61 7.82 49.66
C VAL A 329 -35.97 9.23 49.20
N ALA A 330 -36.20 9.44 47.91
CA ALA A 330 -36.63 10.74 47.39
C ALA A 330 -37.98 11.19 47.96
N SER A 331 -38.94 10.28 48.12
CA SER A 331 -40.23 10.57 48.74
C SER A 331 -40.13 10.87 50.25
N GLN A 332 -39.23 10.19 50.98
CA GLN A 332 -38.99 10.49 52.40
C GLN A 332 -38.33 11.86 52.60
N VAL A 333 -37.36 12.21 51.74
CA VAL A 333 -36.72 13.54 51.76
C VAL A 333 -37.72 14.64 51.41
N ALA A 334 -38.66 14.38 50.49
CA ALA A 334 -39.73 15.32 50.17
C ALA A 334 -40.74 15.48 51.33
N ALA A 335 -41.07 14.39 52.02
CA ALA A 335 -41.95 14.43 53.20
C ALA A 335 -41.31 15.17 54.40
N GLN A 336 -40.01 14.96 54.66
CA GLN A 336 -39.28 15.69 55.70
C GLN A 336 -39.19 17.19 55.41
N LYS A 337 -39.09 17.60 54.14
CA LYS A 337 -39.15 19.02 53.75
C LYS A 337 -40.54 19.66 53.91
N LEU A 338 -41.61 18.86 53.90
CA LEU A 338 -42.97 19.33 54.14
C LEU A 338 -43.29 19.43 55.64
N GLU A 339 -42.70 18.58 56.49
CA GLU A 339 -42.83 18.66 57.95
C GLU A 339 -41.96 19.76 58.58
N HIS A 340 -40.90 20.21 57.91
CA HIS A 340 -40.08 21.36 58.32
C HIS A 340 -40.26 22.51 57.31
N GLY A 341 -41.45 23.10 57.29
CA GLY A 341 -41.69 24.37 56.58
C GLY A 341 -40.85 25.51 57.18
N PRO A 342 -40.44 26.52 56.40
CA PRO A 342 -39.64 27.62 56.92
C PRO A 342 -40.49 28.44 57.89
N ASP A 343 -39.99 28.67 59.11
CA ASP A 343 -40.54 29.65 60.05
C ASP A 343 -40.60 31.03 59.37
N LEU A 344 -41.81 31.41 58.95
CA LEU A 344 -42.13 32.76 58.51
C LEU A 344 -42.21 33.66 59.75
N GLN A 345 -41.07 34.26 60.14
CA GLN A 345 -41.12 35.45 60.99
C GLN A 345 -41.75 36.61 60.20
N PRO A 346 -42.77 37.31 60.74
CA PRO A 346 -43.36 38.45 60.08
C PRO A 346 -42.39 39.66 60.10
N PRO A 347 -42.40 40.52 59.06
CA PRO A 347 -41.51 41.66 58.98
C PRO A 347 -41.88 42.75 59.99
N SER A 348 -40.87 43.27 60.68
CA SER A 348 -40.95 44.42 61.58
C SER A 348 -41.37 45.70 60.81
N PRO A 349 -42.24 46.56 61.37
CA PRO A 349 -42.68 47.75 60.66
C PRO A 349 -41.58 48.82 60.64
N LEU A 350 -41.46 49.44 59.46
CA LEU A 350 -40.67 50.63 59.17
C LEU A 350 -40.84 51.70 60.26
N ARG A 351 -39.73 52.14 60.86
CA ARG A 351 -39.65 53.45 61.53
C ARG A 351 -39.02 54.45 60.57
N SER A 352 -39.83 55.43 60.19
CA SER A 352 -39.46 56.69 59.58
C SER A 352 -38.62 57.54 60.54
N SER A 353 -37.44 57.98 60.06
CA SER A 353 -36.81 59.27 60.36
C SER A 353 -35.55 59.41 59.53
#